data_AF-A0A5E7Y0K2-F1
#
_entry.id   AF-A0A5E7Y0K2-F1
#
_cell.length_a   1.000
_cell.length_b   1.000
_cell.length_c   1.000
_cell.angle_alpha   90.00
_cell.angle_beta   90.00
_cell.angle_gamma   90.00
#
_symmetry.space_group_name_H-M   'P 1'
#
loop_
_entity.id
_entity.type
_entity.pdbx_description
1 polymer ?
#
loop_
_entity_poly.entity_id
_entity_poly.type
_entity_poly.pdbx_seq_one_letter_code
_entity_poly.pdbx_strand_id
1 'polypeptide(L)'
;MDVSRRGLIGGAIAALPAGSLAVAVAEDPLRPPFHIARASAGAWQFRSWTWEAGAWRPLTGEIVSDGARLQVMGHPDRRDTGALQAALVRISGDIAG
;
A
#
# COMPACT_ATOMS: atom_id res chain seq x y z
N MET A 1 -9.58 42.54 -20.10
CA MET A 1 -9.87 42.44 -18.65
C MET A 1 -11.05 41.51 -18.50
N ASP A 2 -10.93 40.53 -17.61
CA ASP A 2 -12.01 39.68 -17.08
C ASP A 2 -12.79 38.76 -18.05
N VAL A 3 -13.23 37.55 -17.72
CA VAL A 3 -13.00 36.55 -16.65
C VAL A 3 -14.04 35.47 -16.94
N SER A 4 -13.63 34.18 -16.94
CA SER A 4 -14.39 33.04 -16.37
C SER A 4 -15.80 32.72 -16.92
N ARG A 5 -16.41 31.57 -16.68
CA ARG A 5 -16.07 30.24 -16.18
C ARG A 5 -17.34 29.41 -16.42
N ARG A 6 -17.14 28.10 -16.53
CA ARG A 6 -18.05 27.05 -16.02
C ARG A 6 -19.36 26.87 -16.80
N GLY A 7 -19.25 25.99 -17.79
CA GLY A 7 -20.36 25.14 -18.21
C GLY A 7 -20.92 24.35 -17.02
N LEU A 8 -22.25 24.46 -16.93
CA LEU A 8 -23.25 23.55 -16.37
C LEU A 8 -22.83 22.55 -15.28
N ILE A 9 -23.38 22.82 -14.10
CA ILE A 9 -23.53 21.90 -12.98
C ILE A 9 -24.49 20.78 -13.40
N GLY A 10 -23.97 19.57 -13.60
CA GLY A 10 -24.74 18.32 -13.69
C GLY A 10 -24.43 17.47 -12.46
N GLY A 11 -24.90 17.90 -11.30
CA GLY A 11 -24.67 17.22 -10.02
C GLY A 11 -25.56 15.99 -9.86
N ALA A 12 -25.01 14.80 -10.09
CA ALA A 12 -25.55 13.57 -9.53
C ALA A 12 -24.88 13.36 -8.16
N ILE A 13 -25.52 13.84 -7.10
CA ILE A 13 -25.11 13.54 -5.73
C ILE A 13 -25.63 12.14 -5.40
N ALA A 14 -24.79 11.12 -5.55
CA ALA A 14 -25.03 9.84 -4.91
C ALA A 14 -24.89 10.02 -3.40
N ALA A 15 -25.97 9.80 -2.66
CA ALA A 15 -25.97 9.81 -1.21
C ALA A 15 -25.11 8.64 -0.70
N LEU A 16 -23.90 8.93 -0.21
CA LEU A 16 -23.04 7.96 0.46
C LEU A 16 -23.43 7.88 1.95
N PRO A 17 -23.54 6.67 2.55
CA PRO A 17 -23.78 6.56 3.98
C PRO A 17 -22.62 7.20 4.77
N ALA A 18 -22.98 7.89 5.85
CA ALA A 18 -22.06 8.51 6.79
C ALA A 18 -21.18 7.43 7.44
N GLY A 19 -19.94 7.27 6.99
CA GLY A 19 -19.04 6.33 7.64
C GLY A 19 -17.75 5.93 6.93
N SER A 20 -17.48 6.32 5.68
CA SER A 20 -16.18 6.00 5.06
C SER A 20 -15.80 6.97 3.94
N LEU A 21 -15.16 8.09 4.33
CA LEU A 21 -14.25 8.78 3.42
C LEU A 21 -12.95 7.99 3.34
N ALA A 22 -13.00 6.82 2.71
CA ALA A 22 -11.82 6.27 2.09
C ALA A 22 -11.53 7.19 0.90
N VAL A 23 -10.70 8.20 1.12
CA VAL A 23 -10.05 8.91 0.02
C VAL A 23 -9.31 7.82 -0.74
N ALA A 24 -9.87 7.39 -1.88
CA ALA A 24 -9.14 6.67 -2.88
C ALA A 24 -8.03 7.64 -3.32
N VAL A 25 -6.88 7.54 -2.65
CA VAL A 25 -5.68 8.27 -3.05
C VAL A 25 -5.44 7.78 -4.46
N ALA A 26 -5.60 8.66 -5.44
CA ALA A 26 -5.35 8.32 -6.83
C ALA A 26 -4.01 7.58 -6.89
N GLU A 27 -4.03 6.34 -7.38
CA GLU A 27 -2.81 5.57 -7.58
C GLU A 27 -1.91 6.41 -8.48
N ASP A 28 -0.81 6.92 -7.91
CA ASP A 28 0.18 7.65 -8.67
C ASP A 28 0.84 6.64 -9.61
N PRO A 29 0.66 6.75 -10.94
CA PRO A 29 1.15 5.75 -11.89
C PRO A 29 2.69 5.72 -11.96
N LEU A 30 3.37 6.72 -11.38
CA LEU A 30 4.83 6.76 -11.29
C LEU A 30 5.35 6.22 -9.96
N ARG A 31 4.47 5.84 -9.02
CA ARG A 31 4.86 5.20 -7.77
C ARG A 31 5.38 3.79 -8.05
N PRO A 32 6.61 3.45 -7.63
CA PRO A 32 7.09 2.09 -7.76
C PRO A 32 6.21 1.13 -6.94
N PRO A 33 5.93 -0.08 -7.45
CA PRO A 33 5.02 -1.00 -6.77
C PRO A 33 5.65 -1.59 -5.51
N PHE A 34 4.78 -2.12 -4.63
CA PHE A 34 5.22 -2.93 -3.49
C PHE A 34 5.83 -4.24 -4.00
N HIS A 35 7.00 -4.59 -3.47
CA HIS A 35 7.68 -5.83 -3.78
C HIS A 35 7.93 -6.66 -2.53
N ILE A 36 7.82 -7.97 -2.65
CA ILE A 36 8.23 -8.92 -1.62
C ILE A 36 8.90 -10.12 -2.30
N ALA A 37 10.00 -10.59 -1.73
CA ALA A 37 10.73 -11.75 -2.22
C ALA A 37 11.23 -12.59 -1.04
N ARG A 38 11.34 -13.90 -1.26
CA ARG A 38 11.97 -14.79 -0.28
C ARG A 38 13.47 -14.54 -0.27
N ALA A 39 14.01 -14.21 0.89
CA ALA A 39 15.45 -13.97 1.09
C ALA A 39 16.17 -15.27 1.47
N SER A 40 15.54 -16.10 2.31
CA SER A 40 16.05 -17.41 2.72
C SER A 40 14.91 -18.33 3.19
N ALA A 41 15.26 -19.52 3.69
CA ALA A 41 14.26 -20.38 4.31
C ALA A 41 13.68 -19.71 5.57
N GLY A 42 12.38 -19.37 5.54
CA GLY A 42 11.72 -18.72 6.67
C GLY A 42 11.95 -17.21 6.75
N ALA A 43 12.60 -16.57 5.77
CA ALA A 43 12.75 -15.12 5.74
C ALA A 43 12.39 -14.52 4.37
N TRP A 44 11.72 -13.37 4.40
CA TRP A 44 11.33 -12.59 3.23
C TRP A 44 11.72 -11.13 3.43
N GLN A 45 12.09 -10.48 2.34
CA GLN A 45 12.34 -9.04 2.33
C GLN A 45 11.25 -8.36 1.51
N PHE A 46 10.68 -7.30 2.06
CA PHE A 46 9.77 -6.43 1.33
C PHE A 46 10.41 -5.06 1.05
N ARG A 47 9.95 -4.44 -0.03
CA ARG A 47 10.28 -3.07 -0.42
C ARG A 47 8.98 -2.33 -0.74
N SER A 48 8.74 -1.32 0.07
CA SER A 48 7.69 -0.31 -0.09
C SER A 48 8.34 1.01 -0.51
N TRP A 49 7.53 2.03 -0.80
CA TRP A 49 7.99 3.32 -1.28
C TRP A 49 7.19 4.46 -0.66
N THR A 50 7.91 5.47 -0.19
CA THR A 50 7.34 6.72 0.32
C THR A 50 7.86 7.91 -0.47
N TRP A 51 7.09 8.99 -0.53
CA TRP A 51 7.50 10.21 -1.24
C TRP A 51 8.15 11.18 -0.25
N GLU A 52 9.46 11.42 -0.41
CA GLU A 52 10.22 12.29 0.49
C GLU A 52 11.23 13.12 -0.32
N ALA A 53 11.32 14.41 0.00
CA ALA A 53 12.25 15.34 -0.64
C ALA A 53 12.16 15.34 -2.18
N GLY A 54 10.94 15.21 -2.73
CA GLY A 54 10.70 15.26 -4.18
C GLY A 54 11.09 13.99 -4.94
N ALA A 55 11.32 12.87 -4.25
CA ALA A 55 11.61 11.59 -4.88
C ALA A 55 10.97 10.41 -4.14
N TRP A 56 10.73 9.31 -4.86
CA TRP A 56 10.37 8.04 -4.23
C TRP A 56 11.58 7.46 -3.50
N ARG A 57 11.44 7.26 -2.19
CA ARG A 57 12.44 6.63 -1.32
C ARG A 57 11.97 5.23 -0.93
N PRO A 58 12.86 4.22 -1.02
CA PRO A 58 12.50 2.86 -0.64
C PRO A 58 12.39 2.76 0.89
N LEU A 59 11.34 2.09 1.34
CA LEU A 59 11.18 1.60 2.70
C LEU A 59 11.32 0.09 2.67
N THR A 60 12.42 -0.43 3.22
CA THR A 60 12.67 -1.87 3.25
C THR A 60 12.34 -2.43 4.62
N GLY A 61 11.80 -3.64 4.64
CA GLY A 61 11.64 -4.40 5.87
C GLY A 61 11.76 -5.89 5.62
N GLU A 62 11.71 -6.63 6.71
CA GLU A 62 11.91 -8.08 6.74
C GLU A 62 10.70 -8.74 7.39
N ILE A 63 10.41 -9.95 6.93
CA ILE A 63 9.45 -10.84 7.55
C ILE A 63 10.20 -12.12 7.87
N VAL A 64 10.25 -12.49 9.14
CA VAL A 64 10.90 -13.71 9.60
C VAL A 64 9.84 -14.63 10.21
N SER A 65 9.88 -15.90 9.85
CA SER A 65 9.10 -16.94 10.51
C SER A 65 9.95 -17.64 11.57
N ASP A 66 9.37 -17.80 12.76
CA ASP A 66 9.92 -18.65 13.82
C ASP A 66 9.30 -20.07 13.82
N GLY A 67 8.56 -20.42 12.76
CA GLY A 67 7.86 -21.70 12.60
C GLY A 67 6.44 -21.73 13.17
N ALA A 68 6.10 -20.83 14.10
CA ALA A 68 4.74 -20.71 14.63
C ALA A 68 4.09 -19.37 14.29
N ARG A 69 4.89 -18.33 14.05
CA ARG A 69 4.45 -16.95 13.83
C ARG A 69 5.29 -16.30 12.74
N LEU A 70 4.73 -15.22 12.20
CA LEU A 70 5.46 -14.27 11.36
C LEU A 70 5.76 -13.02 12.19
N GLN A 71 7.02 -12.62 12.19
CA GLN A 71 7.49 -11.38 12.77
C GLN A 71 7.82 -10.41 11.65
N VAL A 72 7.28 -9.20 11.70
CA VAL A 72 7.51 -8.16 10.69
C VAL A 72 8.41 -7.09 11.29
N MET A 73 9.53 -6.82 10.63
CA MET A 73 10.49 -5.78 10.97
C MET A 73 10.46 -4.69 9.91
N GLY A 74 10.31 -3.44 10.34
CA GLY A 74 10.16 -2.29 9.45
C GLY A 74 8.69 -1.94 9.20
N HIS A 75 8.47 -0.72 8.72
CA HIS A 75 7.14 -0.17 8.49
C HIS A 75 6.99 0.16 7.00
N PRO A 76 6.05 -0.48 6.28
CA PRO A 76 5.76 -0.07 4.91
C PRO A 76 5.09 1.31 4.91
N ASP A 77 5.06 1.94 3.74
CA ASP A 77 4.18 3.09 3.52
C ASP A 77 2.73 2.66 3.79
N ARG A 78 1.94 3.56 4.38
CA ARG A 78 0.55 3.28 4.75
C ARG A 78 -0.27 2.74 3.57
N ARG A 79 0.03 3.17 2.35
CA ARG A 79 -0.64 2.73 1.11
C ARG A 79 -0.40 1.24 0.81
N ASP A 80 0.72 0.67 1.27
CA ASP A 80 1.07 -0.74 1.03
C ASP A 80 0.63 -1.68 2.15
N THR A 81 -0.04 -1.17 3.19
CA THR A 81 -0.50 -1.99 4.32
C THR A 81 -1.36 -3.17 3.84
N GLY A 82 -2.24 -2.95 2.87
CA GLY A 82 -3.08 -4.01 2.28
C GLY A 82 -2.26 -5.05 1.51
N ALA A 83 -1.27 -4.62 0.73
CA ALA A 83 -0.39 -5.51 -0.03
C ALA A 83 0.49 -6.36 0.91
N LEU A 84 1.01 -5.76 1.98
CA LEU A 84 1.76 -6.48 3.01
C LEU A 84 0.88 -7.52 3.71
N GLN A 85 -0.35 -7.17 4.10
CA GLN A 85 -1.30 -8.11 4.73
C GLN A 85 -1.61 -9.30 3.81
N ALA A 86 -1.89 -9.06 2.54
CA ALA A 86 -2.11 -10.12 1.55
C ALA A 86 -0.89 -11.06 1.42
N ALA A 87 0.32 -10.48 1.45
CA ALA A 87 1.55 -11.26 1.41
C ALA A 87 1.75 -12.11 2.67
N LEU A 88 1.44 -11.59 3.86
CA LEU A 88 1.54 -12.34 5.12
C LEU A 88 0.58 -13.53 5.16
N VAL A 89 -0.66 -13.37 4.65
CA VAL A 89 -1.63 -14.46 4.52
C VAL A 89 -1.10 -15.56 3.60
N ARG A 90 -0.55 -15.17 2.44
CA ARG A 90 0.05 -16.12 1.51
C ARG A 90 1.22 -16.87 2.14
N ILE A 91 2.16 -16.16 2.74
CA ILE A 91 3.34 -16.75 3.40
C ILE A 91 2.92 -17.72 4.50
N SER A 92 1.91 -17.36 5.31
CA SER A 92 1.40 -18.23 6.36
C SER A 92 0.83 -19.53 5.79
N GLY A 93 0.11 -19.45 4.66
CA GLY A 93 -0.38 -20.63 3.93
C GLY A 93 0.75 -21.49 3.38
N ASP A 94 1.78 -20.88 2.79
CA ASP A 94 2.96 -21.56 2.24
C ASP A 94 3.80 -22.28 3.32
N ILE A 95 3.74 -21.86 4.58
CA ILE A 95 4.43 -22.50 5.71
C ILE A 95 3.62 -23.68 6.28
N ALA A 96 2.28 -23.58 6.23
CA ALA A 96 1.39 -24.57 6.84
C ALA A 96 1.14 -25.82 5.97
N GLY A 97 1.39 -25.73 4.66
CA GLY A 97 1.26 -26.82 3.69
C GLY A 97 2.55 -27.60 3.51
#